data_AF-A0A4U6TWC4-F1
#
_entry.id   AF-A0A4U6TWC4-F1
#
_cell.length_a   1.000
_cell.length_b   1.000
_cell.length_c   1.000
_cell.angle_alpha   90.00
_cell.angle_beta   90.00
_cell.angle_gamma   90.00
#
_symmetry.space_group_name_H-M   'P 1'
#
loop_
_entity.id
_entity.type
_entity.pdbx_description
1 polymer ?
#
loop_
_entity_poly.entity_id
_entity_poly.type
_entity_poly.pdbx_seq_one_letter_code
_entity_poly.pdbx_strand_id
1 'polypeptide(L)'
;MSEQLKRDYEIGEEIGRGRFGVVHRCVSRATGEPFAVKSVDRSALADDLDRALAELEPKLAQLAGAGGANPGVVQVRAVYEDDAWTHTVMDLCTGPDLLDWVRLRRGAPVPEPDAARVVAQLAEALAGCHRAGVVHRDVKPDNVLLDLDDDPAGEGAPPRVRLADFGSAAWLGGGSGEGARRGSVEGLVGTPHYVAPEVVAGGEYGEKVDVWSAGVVAYVLLSGGALPFGGETPAEVFAAVLRGSLRFPPALFAGVSPAAKDLMRRMMCRDASRRFSAEQGTRGSRAEVAPERWCSRPESMPKPT
;
A
#
# COMPACT_ATOMS: atom_id res chain seq x y z
N MET A 1 27.91 -5.41 -1.01
CA MET A 1 27.94 -3.98 -1.42
C MET A 1 28.92 -3.84 -2.56
N SER A 2 28.37 -4.02 -3.76
CA SER A 2 29.08 -3.98 -5.05
C SER A 2 29.94 -2.72 -5.22
N GLU A 3 31.13 -2.90 -5.79
CA GLU A 3 32.03 -1.79 -6.16
C GLU A 3 31.40 -0.85 -7.21
N GLN A 4 30.47 -1.35 -8.03
CA GLN A 4 29.75 -0.52 -8.99
C GLN A 4 28.82 0.48 -8.26
N LEU A 5 28.09 0.01 -7.24
CA LEU A 5 27.23 0.87 -6.42
C LEU A 5 28.03 1.99 -5.74
N LYS A 6 29.19 1.68 -5.15
CA LYS A 6 30.04 2.67 -4.44
C LYS A 6 30.65 3.74 -5.36
N ARG A 7 30.90 3.37 -6.62
CA ARG A 7 31.41 4.28 -7.67
C ARG A 7 30.33 5.24 -8.15
N ASP A 8 29.07 4.80 -8.18
CA ASP A 8 27.96 5.59 -8.72
C ASP A 8 27.23 6.38 -7.62
N TYR A 9 27.23 5.87 -6.38
CA TYR A 9 26.53 6.44 -5.22
C TYR A 9 27.42 6.53 -3.97
N GLU A 10 27.21 7.59 -3.18
CA GLU A 10 27.67 7.69 -1.79
C GLU A 10 26.60 7.14 -0.85
N ILE A 11 26.94 6.18 0.01
CA ILE A 11 26.00 5.57 0.95
C ILE A 11 26.09 6.27 2.30
N GLY A 12 24.94 6.73 2.81
CA GLY A 12 24.79 7.41 4.09
C GLY A 12 24.21 6.50 5.17
N GLU A 13 23.36 7.09 6.01
CA GLU A 13 22.74 6.47 7.17
C GLU A 13 21.71 5.38 6.83
N GLU A 14 21.55 4.40 7.73
CA GLU A 14 20.42 3.48 7.72
C GLU A 14 19.13 4.24 8.04
N ILE A 15 18.16 4.20 7.13
CA ILE A 15 16.85 4.86 7.24
C ILE A 15 15.70 3.86 7.47
N GLY A 16 15.95 2.56 7.33
CA GLY A 16 14.95 1.54 7.59
C GLY A 16 15.49 0.12 7.43
N ARG A 17 14.77 -0.86 7.98
CA ARG A 17 15.13 -2.28 7.93
C ARG A 17 13.89 -3.12 7.70
N GLY A 18 13.81 -3.73 6.52
CA GLY A 18 12.68 -4.56 6.09
C GLY A 18 12.92 -6.05 6.33
N ARG A 19 12.01 -6.89 5.82
CA ARG A 19 12.05 -8.35 5.98
C ARG A 19 13.35 -9.01 5.51
N PHE A 20 13.89 -8.53 4.38
CA PHE A 20 15.01 -9.17 3.68
C PHE A 20 16.31 -8.35 3.70
N GLY A 21 16.29 -7.11 4.20
CA GLY A 21 17.39 -6.20 3.94
C GLY A 21 17.29 -4.84 4.62
N VAL A 22 18.36 -4.08 4.45
CA VAL A 22 18.55 -2.77 5.08
C VAL A 22 18.45 -1.67 4.02
N VAL A 23 17.72 -0.61 4.34
CA VAL A 23 17.56 0.57 3.49
C VAL A 23 18.45 1.68 4.03
N HIS A 24 19.33 2.21 3.18
CA HIS A 24 20.16 3.36 3.50
C HIS A 24 19.76 4.56 2.64
N ARG A 25 19.95 5.77 3.15
CA ARG A 25 20.05 6.96 2.30
C ARG A 25 21.30 6.83 1.43
N CYS A 26 21.24 7.33 0.20
CA CYS A 26 22.40 7.49 -0.65
C CYS A 26 22.29 8.75 -1.51
N VAL A 27 23.40 9.16 -2.11
CA VAL A 27 23.47 10.34 -2.99
C VAL A 27 24.19 9.95 -4.27
N SER A 28 23.59 10.28 -5.43
CA SER A 28 24.21 10.09 -6.74
C SER A 28 25.50 10.91 -6.83
N ARG A 29 26.64 10.25 -7.10
CA ARG A 29 27.93 10.95 -7.28
C ARG A 29 27.99 11.79 -8.55
N ALA A 30 27.13 11.48 -9.53
CA ALA A 30 27.07 12.19 -10.81
C ALA A 30 26.18 13.44 -10.77
N THR A 31 25.08 13.42 -9.99
CA THR A 31 24.07 14.50 -9.98
C THR A 31 23.93 15.21 -8.64
N GLY A 32 24.42 14.63 -7.54
CA GLY A 32 24.20 15.14 -6.18
C GLY A 32 22.79 14.90 -5.64
N GLU A 33 21.93 14.22 -6.39
CA GLU A 33 20.53 13.95 -6.01
C GLU A 33 20.44 12.83 -4.94
N PRO A 34 19.54 12.97 -3.95
CA PRO A 34 19.34 11.97 -2.91
C PRO A 34 18.41 10.82 -3.36
N PHE A 35 18.73 9.61 -2.92
CA PHE A 35 18.00 8.37 -3.19
C PHE A 35 17.98 7.47 -1.95
N ALA A 36 17.18 6.41 -1.99
CA ALA A 36 17.26 5.30 -1.04
C ALA A 36 17.88 4.07 -1.74
N VAL A 37 18.61 3.23 -1.00
CA VAL A 37 19.09 1.93 -1.49
C VAL A 37 18.73 0.80 -0.53
N LYS A 38 17.88 -0.13 -0.99
CA LYS A 38 17.58 -1.39 -0.27
C LYS A 38 18.63 -2.42 -0.63
N SER A 39 19.30 -2.97 0.37
CA SER A 39 20.34 -4.00 0.22
C SER A 39 19.89 -5.31 0.85
N VAL A 40 19.76 -6.36 0.04
CA VAL A 40 19.32 -7.70 0.44
C VAL A 40 20.47 -8.69 0.29
N ASP A 41 20.73 -9.48 1.33
CA ASP A 41 21.69 -10.58 1.31
C ASP A 41 20.97 -11.88 0.91
N ARG A 42 21.15 -12.31 -0.32
CA ARG A 42 20.54 -13.54 -0.88
C ARG A 42 21.11 -14.82 -0.26
N SER A 43 22.32 -14.75 0.31
CA SER A 43 22.97 -15.88 1.00
C SER A 43 22.44 -16.10 2.41
N ALA A 44 21.94 -15.04 3.06
CA ALA A 44 21.26 -15.11 4.35
C ALA A 44 19.81 -15.65 4.28
N LEU A 45 19.23 -15.75 3.07
CA LEU A 45 17.89 -16.30 2.86
C LEU A 45 17.94 -17.83 2.85
N ALA A 46 17.54 -18.43 3.98
CA ALA A 46 17.53 -19.88 4.17
C ALA A 46 16.33 -20.59 3.49
N ASP A 47 15.25 -19.87 3.20
CA ASP A 47 14.03 -20.38 2.60
C ASP A 47 13.99 -20.06 1.09
N ASP A 48 13.58 -21.05 0.27
CA ASP A 48 13.59 -20.93 -1.18
C ASP A 48 12.50 -20.00 -1.74
N LEU A 49 11.35 -19.87 -1.05
CA LEU A 49 10.33 -18.88 -1.41
C LEU A 49 10.85 -17.47 -1.11
N ASP A 50 11.49 -17.25 0.03
CA ASP A 50 12.08 -15.95 0.37
C ASP A 50 13.22 -15.56 -0.59
N ARG A 51 14.04 -16.52 -1.05
CA ARG A 51 15.04 -16.27 -2.09
C ARG A 51 14.40 -15.90 -3.43
N ALA A 52 13.39 -16.65 -3.88
CA ALA A 52 12.68 -16.36 -5.12
C ALA A 52 11.95 -15.00 -5.09
N LEU A 53 11.39 -14.62 -3.94
CA LEU A 53 10.78 -13.31 -3.72
C LEU A 53 11.80 -12.18 -3.82
N ALA A 54 12.96 -12.32 -3.17
CA ALA A 54 14.03 -11.32 -3.22
C ALA A 54 14.61 -11.11 -4.64
N GLU A 55 14.72 -12.16 -5.45
CA GLU A 55 15.19 -12.09 -6.85
C GLU A 55 14.17 -11.48 -7.83
N LEU A 56 12.89 -11.51 -7.46
CA LEU A 56 11.79 -10.94 -8.25
C LEU A 56 11.43 -9.51 -7.81
N GLU A 57 11.64 -9.15 -6.55
CA GLU A 57 11.25 -7.84 -5.99
C GLU A 57 11.62 -6.65 -6.91
N PRO A 58 12.87 -6.47 -7.38
CA PRO A 58 13.24 -5.29 -8.16
C PRO A 58 12.48 -5.21 -9.50
N LYS A 59 12.23 -6.37 -10.12
CA LYS A 59 11.49 -6.49 -11.38
C LYS A 59 9.99 -6.21 -11.17
N LEU A 60 9.42 -6.69 -10.07
CA LEU A 60 8.03 -6.44 -9.70
C LEU A 60 7.79 -4.97 -9.35
N ALA A 61 8.72 -4.33 -8.62
CA ALA A 61 8.67 -2.90 -8.33
C ALA A 61 8.78 -2.04 -9.61
N GLN A 62 9.70 -2.38 -10.53
CA GLN A 62 9.81 -1.72 -11.85
C GLN A 62 8.51 -1.86 -12.67
N LEU A 63 7.93 -3.07 -12.72
CA LEU A 63 6.68 -3.32 -13.43
C LEU A 63 5.49 -2.57 -12.81
N ALA A 64 5.42 -2.52 -11.47
CA ALA A 64 4.39 -1.79 -10.73
C ALA A 64 4.50 -0.27 -10.88
N GLY A 65 5.72 0.28 -10.97
CA GLY A 65 5.98 1.69 -11.31
C GLY A 65 5.63 2.04 -12.76
N ALA A 66 5.55 1.03 -13.65
CA ALA A 66 5.13 1.14 -15.04
C ALA A 66 5.89 2.23 -15.83
N GLY A 67 7.20 2.33 -15.63
CA GLY A 67 8.04 3.35 -16.27
C GLY A 67 7.70 4.79 -15.84
N GLY A 68 7.23 4.98 -14.61
CA GLY A 68 6.76 6.26 -14.08
C GLY A 68 5.27 6.54 -14.33
N ALA A 69 4.56 5.71 -15.10
CA ALA A 69 3.12 5.87 -15.33
C ALA A 69 2.27 5.57 -14.07
N ASN A 70 2.85 4.95 -13.04
CA ASN A 70 2.25 4.79 -11.72
C ASN A 70 3.05 5.59 -10.67
N PRO A 71 2.78 6.89 -10.48
CA PRO A 71 3.53 7.74 -9.55
C PRO A 71 3.21 7.46 -8.06
N GLY A 72 2.18 6.65 -7.78
CA GLY A 72 1.86 6.20 -6.42
C GLY A 72 2.73 5.04 -5.92
N VAL A 73 3.79 4.69 -6.65
CA VAL A 73 4.77 3.64 -6.31
C VAL A 73 6.16 4.27 -6.21
N VAL A 74 6.98 3.80 -5.27
CA VAL A 74 8.39 4.19 -5.17
C VAL A 74 9.14 3.68 -6.42
N GLN A 75 9.71 4.59 -7.22
CA GLN A 75 10.32 4.22 -8.49
C GLN A 75 11.72 3.64 -8.28
N VAL A 76 11.98 2.46 -8.85
CA VAL A 76 13.33 1.89 -8.95
C VAL A 76 14.12 2.64 -10.01
N ARG A 77 15.32 3.10 -9.65
CA ARG A 77 16.23 3.88 -10.51
C ARG A 77 17.37 3.04 -11.07
N ALA A 78 17.94 2.16 -10.25
CA ALA A 78 19.00 1.24 -10.65
C ALA A 78 18.97 -0.03 -9.80
N VAL A 79 19.50 -1.13 -10.33
CA VAL A 79 19.71 -2.38 -9.61
C VAL A 79 21.17 -2.81 -9.82
N TYR A 80 21.86 -3.12 -8.73
CA TYR A 80 23.22 -3.63 -8.73
C TYR A 80 23.24 -4.99 -8.05
N GLU A 81 23.85 -5.98 -8.67
CA GLU A 81 23.94 -7.34 -8.14
C GLU A 81 25.41 -7.76 -8.02
N ASP A 82 25.73 -8.43 -6.91
CA ASP A 82 26.96 -9.19 -6.70
C ASP A 82 26.58 -10.62 -6.23
N ASP A 83 27.56 -11.53 -6.11
CA ASP A 83 27.31 -12.97 -5.87
C ASP A 83 26.41 -13.26 -4.65
N ALA A 84 26.41 -12.39 -3.64
CA ALA A 84 25.58 -12.52 -2.44
C ALA A 84 24.50 -11.44 -2.33
N TRP A 85 24.71 -10.23 -2.88
CA TRP A 85 23.82 -9.09 -2.62
C TRP A 85 23.05 -8.61 -3.86
N THR A 86 21.80 -8.18 -3.62
CA THR A 86 21.04 -7.34 -4.55
C THR A 86 20.81 -5.98 -3.90
N HIS A 87 21.19 -4.92 -4.61
CA HIS A 87 21.05 -3.52 -4.19
C HIS A 87 20.10 -2.80 -5.14
N THR A 88 18.95 -2.35 -4.64
CA THR A 88 17.95 -1.62 -5.42
C THR A 88 17.98 -0.16 -5.02
N VAL A 89 18.43 0.71 -5.91
CA VAL A 89 18.38 2.18 -5.76
C VAL A 89 17.01 2.66 -6.21
N MET A 90 16.38 3.52 -5.42
CA MET A 90 15.00 3.96 -5.61
C MET A 90 14.78 5.40 -5.13
N ASP A 91 13.64 6.00 -5.47
CA ASP A 91 13.23 7.32 -4.98
C ASP A 91 13.28 7.38 -3.44
N LEU A 92 13.86 8.45 -2.90
CA LEU A 92 13.79 8.76 -1.48
C LEU A 92 12.50 9.55 -1.21
N CYS A 93 11.58 8.98 -0.42
CA CYS A 93 10.46 9.73 0.15
C CYS A 93 10.97 10.57 1.33
N THR A 94 10.59 11.85 1.41
CA THR A 94 11.12 12.78 2.41
C THR A 94 10.28 12.88 3.70
N GLY A 95 9.07 12.34 3.70
CA GLY A 95 8.22 12.20 4.88
C GLY A 95 8.40 10.85 5.61
N PRO A 96 7.70 10.67 6.75
CA PRO A 96 7.66 9.40 7.45
C PRO A 96 6.82 8.37 6.67
N ASP A 97 6.88 7.10 7.08
CA ASP A 97 5.84 6.15 6.72
C ASP A 97 4.49 6.50 7.40
N LEU A 98 3.41 5.88 6.92
CA LEU A 98 2.07 6.13 7.40
C LEU A 98 1.84 5.59 8.83
N LEU A 99 2.62 4.61 9.29
CA LEU A 99 2.54 4.10 10.67
C LEU A 99 3.05 5.15 11.65
N ASP A 100 4.22 5.73 11.38
CA ASP A 100 4.82 6.79 12.17
C ASP A 100 4.00 8.09 12.09
N TRP A 101 3.41 8.41 10.94
CA TRP A 101 2.45 9.51 10.84
C TRP A 101 1.23 9.35 11.76
N VAL A 102 0.71 8.12 11.89
CA VAL A 102 -0.37 7.81 12.85
C VAL A 102 0.14 7.84 14.30
N ARG A 103 1.34 7.30 14.59
CA ARG A 103 1.94 7.32 15.93
C ARG A 103 2.17 8.74 16.46
N LEU A 104 2.61 9.66 15.59
CA LEU A 104 2.80 11.08 15.93
C LEU A 104 1.51 11.76 16.42
N ARG A 105 0.33 11.25 16.03
CA ARG A 105 -0.98 11.72 16.51
C ARG A 105 -1.37 11.19 17.89
N ARG A 106 -0.57 10.31 18.51
CA ARG A 106 -0.73 9.82 19.90
C ARG A 106 -2.12 9.24 20.21
N GLY A 107 -2.71 8.51 19.26
CA GLY A 107 -4.04 7.92 19.38
C GLY A 107 -5.20 8.82 18.91
N ALA A 108 -4.94 10.07 18.53
CA ALA A 108 -5.94 10.88 17.85
C ALA A 108 -6.14 10.37 16.40
N PRO A 109 -7.39 10.25 15.91
CA PRO A 109 -7.65 9.82 14.55
C PRO A 109 -7.11 10.82 13.52
N VAL A 110 -6.83 10.32 12.33
CA VAL A 110 -6.59 11.17 11.15
C VAL A 110 -7.93 11.80 10.74
N PRO A 111 -7.99 13.13 10.48
CA PRO A 111 -9.21 13.77 9.98
C PRO A 111 -9.72 13.07 8.74
N GLU A 112 -11.03 12.85 8.65
CA GLU A 112 -11.63 12.08 7.56
C GLU A 112 -11.25 12.59 6.15
N PRO A 113 -11.16 13.91 5.87
CA PRO A 113 -10.67 14.39 4.58
C PRO A 113 -9.22 13.98 4.26
N ASP A 114 -8.33 13.95 5.25
CA ASP A 114 -6.93 13.58 5.05
C ASP A 114 -6.80 12.07 4.86
N ALA A 115 -7.51 11.29 5.68
CA ALA A 115 -7.59 9.84 5.55
C ALA A 115 -8.17 9.42 4.19
N ALA A 116 -9.24 10.09 3.72
CA ALA A 116 -9.85 9.83 2.42
C ALA A 116 -8.89 10.11 1.25
N ARG A 117 -8.08 11.19 1.34
CA ARG A 117 -7.04 11.48 0.34
C ARG A 117 -5.90 10.45 0.34
N VAL A 118 -5.43 10.00 1.50
CA VAL A 118 -4.42 8.93 1.61
C VAL A 118 -4.96 7.63 1.01
N VAL A 119 -6.19 7.23 1.37
CA VAL A 119 -6.83 6.00 0.86
C VAL A 119 -7.12 6.09 -0.64
N ALA A 120 -7.45 7.27 -1.17
CA ALA A 120 -7.59 7.49 -2.62
C ALA A 120 -6.27 7.27 -3.35
N GLN A 121 -5.19 7.93 -2.93
CA GLN A 121 -3.87 7.76 -3.55
C GLN A 121 -3.36 6.31 -3.45
N LEU A 122 -3.54 5.64 -2.30
CA LEU A 122 -3.19 4.24 -2.14
C LEU A 122 -4.00 3.31 -3.07
N ALA A 123 -5.30 3.54 -3.21
CA ALA A 123 -6.13 2.79 -4.15
C ALA A 123 -5.74 3.07 -5.62
N GLU A 124 -5.24 4.26 -5.94
CA GLU A 124 -4.73 4.59 -7.29
C GLU A 124 -3.41 3.90 -7.59
N ALA A 125 -2.48 3.89 -6.62
CA ALA A 125 -1.23 3.15 -6.67
C ALA A 125 -1.47 1.65 -6.90
N LEU A 126 -2.37 1.06 -6.10
CA LEU A 126 -2.77 -0.34 -6.22
C LEU A 126 -3.44 -0.62 -7.55
N ALA A 127 -4.33 0.25 -8.03
CA ALA A 127 -4.94 0.09 -9.35
C ALA A 127 -3.90 0.13 -10.49
N GLY A 128 -2.74 0.77 -10.30
CA GLY A 128 -1.61 0.76 -11.24
C GLY A 128 -0.65 -0.42 -11.11
N CYS A 129 -0.57 -1.07 -9.94
CA CYS A 129 0.08 -2.37 -9.77
C CYS A 129 -0.78 -3.47 -10.39
N HIS A 130 -2.08 -3.40 -10.09
CA HIS A 130 -3.17 -3.95 -10.89
C HIS A 130 -3.16 -3.22 -12.26
N ARG A 131 -3.97 -3.62 -13.24
CA ARG A 131 -3.63 -3.46 -14.69
C ARG A 131 -2.29 -4.12 -15.10
N ALA A 132 -1.12 -3.68 -14.60
CA ALA A 132 0.22 -4.23 -14.89
C ALA A 132 0.40 -5.71 -14.48
N GLY A 133 -0.44 -6.20 -13.56
CA GLY A 133 -0.48 -7.61 -13.16
C GLY A 133 0.31 -7.91 -11.89
N VAL A 134 0.81 -6.90 -11.19
CA VAL A 134 1.51 -7.03 -9.90
C VAL A 134 0.49 -6.94 -8.77
N VAL A 135 0.54 -7.87 -7.82
CA VAL A 135 -0.21 -7.84 -6.56
C VAL A 135 0.79 -7.69 -5.42
N HIS A 136 0.53 -6.76 -4.51
CA HIS A 136 1.51 -6.34 -3.49
C HIS A 136 1.63 -7.33 -2.32
N ARG A 137 0.48 -7.88 -1.87
CA ARG A 137 0.31 -8.88 -0.80
C ARG A 137 0.76 -8.49 0.62
N ASP A 138 1.51 -7.40 0.81
CA ASP A 138 1.85 -6.87 2.15
C ASP A 138 1.58 -5.35 2.24
N VAL A 139 0.36 -4.91 1.90
CA VAL A 139 -0.05 -3.51 2.06
C VAL A 139 -0.35 -3.24 3.54
N LYS A 140 0.42 -2.34 4.16
CA LYS A 140 0.31 -1.94 5.58
C LYS A 140 0.88 -0.53 5.75
N PRO A 141 0.58 0.20 6.84
CA PRO A 141 1.04 1.58 7.01
C PRO A 141 2.56 1.76 6.92
N ASP A 142 3.34 0.77 7.39
CA ASP A 142 4.81 0.72 7.29
C ASP A 142 5.32 0.79 5.84
N ASN A 143 4.55 0.22 4.90
CA ASN A 143 4.90 0.12 3.47
C ASN A 143 4.27 1.26 2.64
N VAL A 144 3.61 2.23 3.28
CA VAL A 144 2.98 3.38 2.64
C VAL A 144 3.73 4.62 3.07
N LEU A 145 4.63 5.10 2.21
CA LEU A 145 5.51 6.23 2.49
C LEU A 145 4.83 7.55 2.13
N LEU A 146 5.13 8.59 2.92
CA LEU A 146 4.73 9.95 2.62
C LEU A 146 5.91 10.71 1.98
N ASP A 147 5.62 11.43 0.91
CA ASP A 147 6.56 12.31 0.20
C ASP A 147 6.07 13.75 0.35
N LEU A 148 6.93 14.62 0.87
CA LEU A 148 6.61 16.01 1.24
C LEU A 148 7.19 17.02 0.24
N ASP A 149 8.12 16.58 -0.63
CA ASP A 149 8.84 17.45 -1.55
C ASP A 149 8.20 17.45 -2.95
N ASP A 150 7.55 16.34 -3.34
CA ASP A 150 6.82 16.19 -4.61
C ASP A 150 5.35 16.70 -4.50
N ASP A 151 5.17 17.90 -3.96
CA ASP A 151 3.87 18.57 -3.84
C ASP A 151 3.73 19.74 -4.86
N PRO A 152 2.92 19.57 -5.92
CA PRO A 152 2.66 20.63 -6.90
C PRO A 152 1.70 21.73 -6.40
N ALA A 153 1.21 21.67 -5.15
CA ALA A 153 0.11 22.49 -4.63
C ALA A 153 0.40 23.29 -3.34
N GLY A 154 1.65 23.33 -2.87
CA GLY A 154 2.13 24.31 -1.87
C GLY A 154 1.61 24.13 -0.43
N GLU A 155 1.88 25.11 0.43
CA GLU A 155 1.58 25.03 1.88
C GLU A 155 0.09 24.73 2.15
N GLY A 156 -0.20 23.50 2.60
CA GLY A 156 -1.53 23.05 2.99
C GLY A 156 -2.12 21.94 2.11
N ALA A 157 -1.44 21.51 1.04
CA ALA A 157 -1.79 20.29 0.31
C ALA A 157 -1.39 19.01 1.09
N PRO A 158 -2.05 17.86 0.82
CA PRO A 158 -1.81 16.62 1.54
C PRO A 158 -0.49 15.97 1.07
N PRO A 159 0.19 15.20 1.95
CA PRO A 159 1.38 14.45 1.55
C PRO A 159 1.08 13.51 0.38
N ARG A 160 2.01 13.41 -0.56
CA ARG A 160 1.95 12.42 -1.64
C ARG A 160 2.18 11.03 -1.04
N VAL A 161 1.38 10.07 -1.46
CA VAL A 161 1.49 8.68 -1.01
C VAL A 161 2.25 7.86 -2.05
N ARG A 162 3.30 7.15 -1.60
CA ARG A 162 4.06 6.19 -2.42
C ARG A 162 4.11 4.82 -1.75
N LEU A 163 3.61 3.79 -2.43
CA LEU A 163 3.67 2.39 -2.00
C LEU A 163 5.08 1.82 -2.22
N ALA A 164 5.61 1.13 -1.20
CA ALA A 164 6.96 0.61 -1.12
C ALA A 164 7.01 -0.86 -0.64
N ASP A 165 8.19 -1.47 -0.72
CA ASP A 165 8.48 -2.87 -0.34
C ASP A 165 7.65 -3.94 -1.08
N PHE A 166 8.03 -4.18 -2.34
CA PHE A 166 7.47 -5.24 -3.19
C PHE A 166 8.05 -6.63 -2.86
N GLY A 167 8.74 -6.79 -1.73
CA GLY A 167 9.34 -8.06 -1.31
C GLY A 167 8.34 -9.21 -1.15
N SER A 168 7.06 -8.93 -0.89
CA SER A 168 6.01 -9.96 -0.86
C SER A 168 5.19 -10.06 -2.15
N ALA A 169 5.51 -9.27 -3.19
CA ALA A 169 4.66 -9.16 -4.37
C ALA A 169 4.63 -10.44 -5.22
N ALA A 170 3.70 -10.50 -6.17
CA ALA A 170 3.66 -11.52 -7.22
C ALA A 170 3.12 -10.97 -8.53
N TRP A 171 3.44 -11.64 -9.64
CA TRP A 171 2.91 -11.32 -10.96
C TRP A 171 1.86 -12.34 -11.40
N LEU A 172 0.63 -11.87 -11.65
CA LEU A 172 -0.52 -12.66 -12.10
C LEU A 172 -0.73 -12.60 -13.62
N GLY A 173 0.21 -12.01 -14.35
CA GLY A 173 0.06 -11.72 -15.78
C GLY A 173 -0.73 -10.44 -16.06
N GLY A 174 -0.40 -9.83 -17.20
CA GLY A 174 -1.17 -8.74 -17.80
C GLY A 174 -2.16 -9.30 -18.82
N GLY A 175 -3.44 -9.35 -18.48
CA GLY A 175 -4.51 -9.71 -19.42
C GLY A 175 -4.77 -8.58 -20.42
N SER A 176 -4.11 -8.60 -21.57
CA SER A 176 -4.26 -7.59 -22.64
C SER A 176 -5.34 -7.93 -23.68
N GLY A 177 -6.18 -8.95 -23.43
CA GLY A 177 -7.29 -9.34 -24.30
C GLY A 177 -8.55 -9.71 -23.52
N GLU A 178 -9.72 -9.41 -24.10
CA GLU A 178 -11.01 -9.82 -23.56
C GLU A 178 -11.07 -11.35 -23.43
N GLY A 179 -11.27 -11.86 -22.21
CA GLY A 179 -11.30 -13.30 -21.91
C GLY A 179 -9.98 -13.90 -21.39
N ALA A 180 -8.87 -13.15 -21.37
CA ALA A 180 -7.66 -13.59 -20.68
C ALA A 180 -7.90 -13.60 -19.16
N ARG A 181 -8.00 -14.80 -18.56
CA ARG A 181 -8.04 -14.92 -17.09
C ARG A 181 -6.71 -14.43 -16.54
N ARG A 182 -6.77 -13.52 -15.56
CA ARG A 182 -5.65 -13.24 -14.67
C ARG A 182 -5.29 -14.51 -13.92
N GLY A 183 -3.99 -14.74 -13.70
CA GLY A 183 -3.51 -15.84 -12.88
C GLY A 183 -3.95 -15.69 -11.42
N SER A 184 -3.84 -16.78 -10.70
CA SER A 184 -3.97 -16.90 -9.25
C SER A 184 -2.59 -17.09 -8.61
N VAL A 185 -2.49 -16.81 -7.31
CA VAL A 185 -1.38 -17.26 -6.46
C VAL A 185 -1.92 -17.91 -5.19
N GLU A 186 -1.07 -18.71 -4.57
CA GLU A 186 -1.32 -19.36 -3.29
C GLU A 186 -0.27 -18.93 -2.26
N GLY A 187 -0.37 -19.47 -1.04
CA GLY A 187 0.60 -19.26 0.04
C GLY A 187 0.25 -18.10 0.97
N LEU A 188 0.47 -18.32 2.26
CA LEU A 188 0.24 -17.35 3.32
C LEU A 188 1.43 -16.38 3.43
N VAL A 189 1.28 -15.19 2.86
CA VAL A 189 2.26 -14.10 2.93
C VAL A 189 1.61 -12.81 3.42
N GLY A 190 2.43 -11.87 3.88
CA GLY A 190 2.00 -10.58 4.42
C GLY A 190 1.83 -10.58 5.95
N THR A 191 1.66 -9.38 6.50
CA THR A 191 1.59 -9.13 7.94
C THR A 191 0.21 -9.52 8.50
N PRO A 192 0.07 -10.42 9.50
CA PRO A 192 -1.19 -11.10 9.84
C PRO A 192 -2.45 -10.23 9.98
N HIS A 193 -2.32 -9.03 10.55
CA HIS A 193 -3.44 -8.10 10.75
C HIS A 193 -4.01 -7.47 9.46
N TYR A 194 -3.26 -7.53 8.36
CA TYR A 194 -3.61 -6.93 7.06
C TYR A 194 -3.97 -7.98 6.00
N VAL A 195 -3.78 -9.27 6.30
CA VAL A 195 -4.02 -10.39 5.36
C VAL A 195 -5.53 -10.62 5.16
N ALA A 196 -5.93 -10.94 3.92
CA ALA A 196 -7.32 -11.18 3.53
C ALA A 196 -7.80 -12.62 3.87
N PRO A 197 -9.11 -12.85 4.11
CA PRO A 197 -9.63 -14.15 4.55
C PRO A 197 -9.32 -15.32 3.60
N GLU A 198 -9.28 -15.09 2.29
CA GLU A 198 -8.94 -16.10 1.29
C GLU A 198 -7.47 -16.57 1.36
N VAL A 199 -6.55 -15.68 1.72
CA VAL A 199 -5.13 -15.99 1.95
C VAL A 199 -4.98 -16.83 3.23
N VAL A 200 -5.68 -16.43 4.30
CA VAL A 200 -5.70 -17.18 5.58
C VAL A 200 -6.35 -18.56 5.42
N ALA A 201 -7.34 -18.69 4.53
CA ALA A 201 -7.97 -19.96 4.21
C ALA A 201 -7.09 -20.90 3.37
N GLY A 202 -5.92 -20.44 2.88
CA GLY A 202 -4.99 -21.22 2.09
C GLY A 202 -5.49 -21.57 0.67
N GLY A 203 -6.42 -20.78 0.13
CA GLY A 203 -6.91 -20.95 -1.24
C GLY A 203 -6.13 -20.10 -2.25
N GLU A 204 -6.45 -20.27 -3.54
CA GLU A 204 -6.04 -19.36 -4.59
C GLU A 204 -6.63 -17.95 -4.40
N TYR A 205 -5.83 -16.91 -4.62
CA TYR A 205 -6.26 -15.52 -4.53
C TYR A 205 -5.64 -14.65 -5.64
N GLY A 206 -6.25 -13.47 -5.83
CA GLY A 206 -5.87 -12.48 -6.83
C GLY A 206 -5.68 -11.08 -6.22
N GLU A 207 -5.74 -10.04 -7.06
CA GLU A 207 -5.40 -8.65 -6.70
C GLU A 207 -6.25 -8.02 -5.59
N LYS A 208 -7.45 -8.55 -5.34
CA LYS A 208 -8.38 -8.01 -4.34
C LYS A 208 -7.92 -8.22 -2.89
N VAL A 209 -6.86 -8.98 -2.64
CA VAL A 209 -6.24 -9.05 -1.31
C VAL A 209 -5.67 -7.69 -0.88
N ASP A 210 -5.05 -6.96 -1.81
CA ASP A 210 -4.50 -5.64 -1.54
C ASP A 210 -5.59 -4.62 -1.15
N VAL A 211 -6.80 -4.77 -1.73
CA VAL A 211 -7.95 -3.90 -1.43
C VAL A 211 -8.49 -4.15 -0.02
N TRP A 212 -8.45 -5.40 0.45
CA TRP A 212 -8.77 -5.72 1.85
C TRP A 212 -7.76 -5.03 2.78
N SER A 213 -6.46 -5.21 2.51
CA SER A 213 -5.37 -4.62 3.28
C SER A 213 -5.43 -3.08 3.31
N ALA A 214 -5.73 -2.42 2.19
CA ALA A 214 -5.98 -0.99 2.13
C ALA A 214 -7.23 -0.56 2.92
N GLY A 215 -8.25 -1.43 3.03
CA GLY A 215 -9.40 -1.22 3.91
C GLY A 215 -9.02 -1.29 5.40
N VAL A 216 -8.09 -2.17 5.77
CA VAL A 216 -7.49 -2.20 7.12
C VAL A 216 -6.69 -0.92 7.39
N VAL A 217 -5.90 -0.43 6.42
CA VAL A 217 -5.21 0.86 6.53
C VAL A 217 -6.21 2.01 6.77
N ALA A 218 -7.30 2.08 6.01
CA ALA A 218 -8.35 3.09 6.22
C ALA A 218 -8.95 3.05 7.64
N TYR A 219 -9.16 1.85 8.18
CA TYR A 219 -9.64 1.65 9.56
C TYR A 219 -8.62 2.14 10.60
N VAL A 220 -7.33 1.84 10.41
CA VAL A 220 -6.24 2.30 11.29
C VAL A 220 -6.18 3.84 11.33
N LEU A 221 -6.26 4.51 10.18
CA LEU A 221 -6.25 5.97 10.08
C LEU A 221 -7.43 6.60 10.84
N LEU A 222 -8.64 6.14 10.57
CA LEU A 222 -9.89 6.71 11.09
C LEU A 222 -10.16 6.36 12.56
N SER A 223 -9.49 5.35 13.11
CA SER A 223 -9.58 4.96 14.53
C SER A 223 -8.44 5.49 15.41
N GLY A 224 -7.42 6.13 14.81
CA GLY A 224 -6.23 6.58 15.55
C GLY A 224 -5.25 5.46 15.92
N GLY A 225 -5.22 4.35 15.17
CA GLY A 225 -4.27 3.25 15.35
C GLY A 225 -4.87 1.90 15.73
N ALA A 226 -6.19 1.77 15.89
CA ALA A 226 -6.81 0.49 16.22
C ALA A 226 -6.93 -0.43 14.99
N LEU A 227 -6.96 -1.74 15.22
CA LEU A 227 -7.11 -2.76 14.17
C LEU A 227 -8.55 -3.32 14.13
N PRO A 228 -9.09 -3.67 12.95
CA PRO A 228 -10.46 -4.17 12.81
C PRO A 228 -10.62 -5.64 13.25
N PHE A 229 -9.54 -6.42 13.20
CA PHE A 229 -9.49 -7.83 13.59
C PHE A 229 -8.33 -8.02 14.57
N GLY A 230 -8.65 -8.21 15.85
CA GLY A 230 -7.67 -8.36 16.93
C GLY A 230 -7.48 -9.80 17.39
N GLY A 231 -6.33 -10.03 18.03
CA GLY A 231 -5.92 -11.25 18.72
C GLY A 231 -4.55 -11.01 19.36
N GLU A 232 -4.20 -11.75 20.42
CA GLU A 232 -2.87 -11.69 21.04
C GLU A 232 -1.86 -12.53 20.26
N THR A 233 -2.34 -13.56 19.55
CA THR A 233 -1.54 -14.45 18.71
C THR A 233 -1.94 -14.36 17.22
N PRO A 234 -1.03 -14.65 16.27
CA PRO A 234 -1.38 -14.71 14.84
C PRO A 234 -2.55 -15.67 14.55
N ALA A 235 -2.66 -16.78 15.28
CA ALA A 235 -3.77 -17.73 15.14
C ALA A 235 -5.13 -17.11 15.54
N GLU A 236 -5.19 -16.29 16.58
CA GLU A 236 -6.41 -15.57 16.97
C GLU A 236 -6.78 -14.49 15.96
N VAL A 237 -5.80 -13.75 15.46
CA VAL A 237 -5.97 -12.74 14.40
C VAL A 237 -6.53 -13.39 13.14
N PHE A 238 -5.93 -14.50 12.70
CA PHE A 238 -6.43 -15.31 11.57
C PHE A 238 -7.85 -15.82 11.82
N ALA A 239 -8.16 -16.32 13.01
CA ALA A 239 -9.53 -16.70 13.36
C ALA A 239 -10.50 -15.51 13.34
N ALA A 240 -10.07 -14.29 13.71
CA ALA A 240 -10.88 -13.08 13.64
C ALA A 240 -11.12 -12.61 12.18
N VAL A 241 -10.09 -12.66 11.34
CA VAL A 241 -10.15 -12.37 9.90
C VAL A 241 -11.10 -13.35 9.20
N LEU A 242 -10.98 -14.66 9.46
CA LEU A 242 -11.88 -15.69 8.89
C LEU A 242 -13.34 -15.51 9.35
N ARG A 243 -13.57 -15.07 10.60
CA ARG A 243 -14.92 -14.69 11.05
C ARG A 243 -15.47 -13.49 10.28
N GLY A 244 -14.63 -12.51 9.92
CA GLY A 244 -15.00 -11.36 9.10
C GLY A 244 -15.99 -10.39 9.77
N SER A 245 -16.09 -10.41 11.10
CA SER A 245 -17.00 -9.56 11.88
C SER A 245 -16.45 -8.13 12.03
N LEU A 246 -16.38 -7.38 10.93
CA LEU A 246 -16.03 -5.95 10.96
C LEU A 246 -17.04 -5.16 11.80
N ARG A 247 -16.54 -4.35 12.74
CA ARG A 247 -17.35 -3.52 13.65
C ARG A 247 -16.77 -2.11 13.70
N PHE A 248 -17.60 -1.13 14.00
CA PHE A 248 -17.20 0.27 14.19
C PHE A 248 -17.62 0.73 15.59
N PRO A 249 -16.81 0.50 16.63
CA PRO A 249 -17.15 0.87 18.00
C PRO A 249 -17.44 2.38 18.12
N PRO A 250 -18.55 2.81 18.77
CA PRO A 250 -18.87 4.23 18.90
C PRO A 250 -17.74 5.07 19.53
N ALA A 251 -16.98 4.50 20.47
CA ALA A 251 -15.84 5.15 21.11
C ALA A 251 -14.73 5.59 20.14
N LEU A 252 -14.61 4.93 18.98
CA LEU A 252 -13.61 5.24 17.95
C LEU A 252 -14.25 5.90 16.70
N PHE A 253 -15.48 5.51 16.36
CA PHE A 253 -16.12 5.85 15.09
C PHE A 253 -17.36 6.74 15.20
N ALA A 254 -17.67 7.35 16.35
CA ALA A 254 -18.81 8.27 16.47
C ALA A 254 -18.72 9.45 15.50
N GLY A 255 -17.53 10.03 15.32
CA GLY A 255 -17.28 11.16 14.42
C GLY A 255 -17.04 10.80 12.94
N VAL A 256 -16.97 9.51 12.59
CA VAL A 256 -16.69 9.05 11.23
C VAL A 256 -17.98 8.90 10.43
N SER A 257 -18.00 9.35 9.17
CA SER A 257 -19.21 9.37 8.36
C SER A 257 -19.77 7.97 8.04
N PRO A 258 -21.08 7.86 7.71
CA PRO A 258 -21.65 6.63 7.18
C PRO A 258 -21.00 6.17 5.87
N ALA A 259 -20.49 7.10 5.05
CA ALA A 259 -19.87 6.84 3.76
C ALA A 259 -18.50 6.15 3.91
N ALA A 260 -17.60 6.72 4.71
CA ALA A 260 -16.31 6.11 5.03
C ALA A 260 -16.46 4.70 5.66
N LYS A 261 -17.49 4.51 6.50
CA LYS A 261 -17.87 3.19 7.04
C LYS A 261 -18.37 2.21 5.97
N ASP A 262 -19.08 2.68 4.96
CA ASP A 262 -19.53 1.85 3.84
C ASP A 262 -18.38 1.47 2.90
N LEU A 263 -17.50 2.43 2.57
CA LEU A 263 -16.26 2.18 1.83
C LEU A 263 -15.42 1.09 2.51
N MET A 264 -15.16 1.22 3.82
CA MET A 264 -14.46 0.20 4.60
C MET A 264 -15.14 -1.19 4.57
N ARG A 265 -16.49 -1.27 4.61
CA ARG A 265 -17.20 -2.55 4.47
C ARG A 265 -17.04 -3.19 3.09
N ARG A 266 -16.96 -2.38 2.03
CA ARG A 266 -16.81 -2.86 0.63
C ARG A 266 -15.37 -3.26 0.32
N MET A 267 -14.39 -2.59 0.91
CA MET A 267 -12.98 -2.94 0.86
C MET A 267 -12.69 -4.19 1.70
N MET A 268 -13.19 -4.27 2.93
CA MET A 268 -13.07 -5.47 3.80
C MET A 268 -14.26 -6.42 3.64
N CYS A 269 -14.73 -6.64 2.40
CA CYS A 269 -15.75 -7.65 2.15
C CYS A 269 -15.11 -9.04 2.16
N ARG A 270 -15.59 -9.96 3.02
CA ARG A 270 -15.07 -11.33 3.12
C ARG A 270 -15.21 -12.12 1.81
N ASP A 271 -16.29 -11.89 1.07
CA ASP A 271 -16.48 -12.46 -0.26
C ASP A 271 -15.68 -11.66 -1.30
N ALA A 272 -14.56 -12.20 -1.75
CA ALA A 272 -13.68 -11.56 -2.72
C ALA A 272 -14.39 -11.28 -4.07
N SER A 273 -15.42 -12.04 -4.47
CA SER A 273 -16.17 -11.74 -5.69
C SER A 273 -16.91 -10.40 -5.58
N ARG A 274 -17.45 -10.12 -4.38
CA ARG A 274 -18.22 -8.90 -4.05
C ARG A 274 -17.38 -7.75 -3.51
N ARG A 275 -16.14 -8.01 -3.07
CA ARG A 275 -15.17 -6.98 -2.68
C ARG A 275 -14.87 -6.06 -3.86
N PHE A 276 -14.67 -4.78 -3.57
CA PHE A 276 -14.22 -3.80 -4.57
C PHE A 276 -12.89 -4.19 -5.23
N SER A 277 -12.71 -3.84 -6.51
CA SER A 277 -11.38 -3.71 -7.10
C SER A 277 -10.74 -2.38 -6.65
N ALA A 278 -9.44 -2.20 -6.89
CA ALA A 278 -8.77 -0.94 -6.59
C ALA A 278 -9.41 0.24 -7.35
N GLU A 279 -9.77 0.06 -8.64
CA GLU A 279 -10.48 1.06 -9.46
C GLU A 279 -11.88 1.41 -8.95
N GLN A 280 -12.52 0.52 -8.20
CA GLN A 280 -13.80 0.81 -7.53
C GLN A 280 -13.56 1.56 -6.21
N GLY A 281 -12.50 1.22 -5.49
CA GLY A 281 -12.03 1.95 -4.30
C GLY A 281 -11.70 3.42 -4.60
N THR A 282 -10.96 3.71 -5.67
CA THR A 282 -10.61 5.09 -6.07
C THR A 282 -11.82 5.94 -6.41
N ARG A 283 -12.84 5.35 -7.04
CA ARG A 283 -14.09 6.05 -7.38
C ARG A 283 -14.93 6.33 -6.14
N GLY A 284 -14.98 5.39 -5.19
CA GLY A 284 -15.64 5.59 -3.89
C GLY A 284 -15.03 6.75 -3.12
N SER A 285 -13.71 6.70 -2.88
CA SER A 285 -13.02 7.76 -2.13
C SER A 285 -13.06 9.13 -2.83
N ARG A 286 -12.83 9.20 -4.15
CA ARG A 286 -12.92 10.48 -4.89
C ARG A 286 -14.33 11.08 -4.92
N ALA A 287 -15.38 10.27 -4.97
CA ALA A 287 -16.76 10.75 -4.90
C ALA A 287 -17.11 11.33 -3.51
N GLU A 288 -16.45 10.86 -2.46
CA GLU A 288 -16.63 11.31 -1.08
C GLU A 288 -15.75 12.53 -0.72
N VAL A 289 -14.66 12.78 -1.46
CA VAL A 289 -13.75 13.93 -1.28
C VAL A 289 -14.24 15.23 -1.95
N ALA A 290 -15.30 15.19 -2.77
CA ALA A 290 -15.82 16.38 -3.45
C ALA A 290 -16.63 17.30 -2.49
N PRO A 291 -16.20 18.54 -2.20
CA PRO A 291 -16.86 19.40 -1.21
C PRO A 291 -18.22 19.95 -1.68
N GLU A 292 -18.46 20.04 -3.00
CA GLU A 292 -19.60 20.77 -3.57
C GLU A 292 -20.93 19.99 -3.65
N ARG A 293 -21.03 18.80 -3.03
CA ARG A 293 -22.31 18.05 -2.95
C ARG A 293 -22.87 17.91 -1.53
N TRP A 294 -22.35 18.70 -0.58
CA TRP A 294 -22.78 18.69 0.82
C TRP A 294 -23.86 19.74 1.15
N CYS A 295 -24.10 20.72 0.27
CA CYS A 295 -25.14 21.74 0.42
C CYS A 295 -25.91 21.98 -0.88
N SER A 296 -26.76 21.02 -1.25
CA SER A 296 -27.87 21.27 -2.18
C SER A 296 -29.10 20.53 -1.67
N ARG A 297 -29.98 21.26 -0.97
CA ARG A 297 -31.38 20.82 -0.81
C ARG A 297 -31.94 20.58 -2.21
N PRO A 298 -32.78 19.56 -2.44
CA PRO A 298 -33.61 19.55 -3.64
C PRO A 298 -34.50 20.78 -3.58
N GLU A 299 -34.32 21.71 -4.52
CA GLU A 299 -35.27 22.79 -4.71
C GLU A 299 -36.64 22.15 -5.01
N SER A 300 -37.65 22.58 -4.27
CA SER A 300 -39.02 22.14 -4.48
C SER A 300 -39.45 22.48 -5.89
N MET A 301 -39.78 21.47 -6.71
CA MET A 301 -40.35 21.71 -8.03
C MET A 301 -41.59 22.61 -7.89
N PRO A 302 -41.74 23.67 -8.71
CA PRO A 302 -42.98 24.42 -8.75
C PRO A 302 -44.10 23.51 -9.24
N LYS A 303 -45.25 23.58 -8.58
CA LYS A 303 -46.46 22.90 -9.07
C LYS A 303 -46.86 23.53 -10.42
N PRO A 304 -47.21 22.74 -11.45
CA PRO A 304 -47.89 23.28 -12.61
C PRO A 304 -49.26 23.86 -12.19
N THR A 305 -49.67 24.87 -12.94
CA THR A 305 -50.88 25.70 -12.76
C THR A 305 -52.18 24.91 -12.66
#